data_AF-A0AAD7X7V5-F1
#
_entry.id   AF-A0AAD7X7V5-F1
#
_cell.length_a   1.000
_cell.length_b   1.000
_cell.length_c   1.000
_cell.angle_alpha   90.00
_cell.angle_beta   90.00
_cell.angle_gamma   90.00
#
_symmetry.space_group_name_H-M   'P 1'
#
loop_
_entity.id
_entity.type
_entity.pdbx_description
1 polymer ?
#
loop_
_entity_poly.entity_id
_entity_poly.type
_entity_poly.pdbx_seq_one_letter_code
_entity_poly.pdbx_strand_id
1 'polypeptide(L)'
;MVLWHLLGSLTAPSHSNPEAVSSHSGVTQGLAEQLKNAGPLNADDHIMLQRLSDINFLASVREAYHREAVVVERAMAAAALRERMIKIRISAEAKLRRRLQEKHEKTAREQTSRQRWGKRKHEELKSKLQQSLKKHENRVSCSIAEHIAEGTNAAEQQQEDSATLLREVVKEAAQVAAQRIQEAEEESHRIQEEAAQAAAQEACLERIRQEHCERLAQLEAQRQQETEIRARWEALEHQRQSQQRAREAADKARRAKEAEAAAQRAKEARAAALRATQAQVAQRMREDGAFRKVWDAGQRVREAAEAIRRGRDPEVIRRAREAQETASRSEAAARQAQEEATRRAREEEAARRAREEAARRAREEEATRRAHEEEAARRTEGSQHHEFPHQAASHQMQLFCQVYELKWTELKTNASLDHSVAFHEFPFPMFVCPITDLAEISYERVREFLFFYARPGVENKTRKEILKSEILRWHPDRFDTLIASRMRQEDWPKTKQAAGLVARCITRLMAEG
;
A
#
# COMPACT_ATOMS: atom_id res chain seq x y z
N MET A 1 -48.08 -12.77 28.38
CA MET A 1 -47.89 -12.26 29.77
C MET A 1 -46.64 -12.81 30.46
N VAL A 2 -46.23 -14.08 30.23
CA VAL A 2 -44.99 -14.65 30.79
C VAL A 2 -43.69 -14.00 30.25
N LEU A 3 -43.72 -13.48 29.02
CA LEU A 3 -42.56 -12.82 28.38
C LEU A 3 -42.22 -11.42 28.89
N TRP A 4 -43.16 -10.73 29.57
CA TRP A 4 -42.90 -9.39 30.12
C TRP A 4 -42.10 -9.43 31.43
N HIS A 5 -42.13 -10.57 32.15
CA HIS A 5 -41.33 -10.75 33.36
C HIS A 5 -39.86 -11.11 33.11
N LEU A 6 -39.53 -11.69 31.95
CA LEU A 6 -38.13 -12.03 31.60
C LEU A 6 -37.33 -10.84 31.06
N LEU A 7 -37.97 -9.84 30.46
CA LEU A 7 -37.31 -8.63 29.97
C LEU A 7 -37.05 -7.57 31.06
N GLY A 8 -37.67 -7.71 32.24
CA GLY A 8 -37.54 -6.76 33.35
C GLY A 8 -36.26 -6.87 34.19
N SER A 9 -35.43 -7.90 34.01
CA SER A 9 -34.22 -8.14 34.83
C SER A 9 -32.91 -7.65 34.21
N LEU A 10 -32.94 -6.93 33.08
CA LEU A 10 -31.73 -6.52 32.34
C LEU A 10 -31.23 -5.08 32.60
N THR A 11 -31.73 -4.39 33.64
CA THR A 11 -31.32 -3.01 33.94
C THR A 11 -30.47 -2.92 35.21
N ALA A 12 -29.14 -3.10 35.06
CA ALA A 12 -28.06 -2.31 35.70
C ALA A 12 -26.72 -3.09 35.65
N PRO A 13 -25.71 -2.67 34.86
CA PRO A 13 -24.38 -3.25 34.97
C PRO A 13 -23.61 -2.62 36.14
N SER A 14 -23.21 -3.43 37.12
CA SER A 14 -22.25 -3.03 38.14
C SER A 14 -20.84 -2.97 37.54
N HIS A 15 -20.12 -1.87 37.82
CA HIS A 15 -18.73 -1.67 37.40
C HIS A 15 -17.78 -2.56 38.20
N SER A 16 -17.68 -3.85 37.86
CA SER A 16 -16.54 -4.66 38.29
C SER A 16 -16.33 -5.85 37.36
N ASN A 17 -15.13 -5.87 36.76
CA ASN A 17 -14.51 -6.97 36.00
C ASN A 17 -14.76 -7.01 34.47
N PRO A 18 -13.82 -6.52 33.63
CA PRO A 18 -13.93 -6.58 32.16
C PRO A 18 -13.78 -7.99 31.57
N GLU A 19 -13.34 -8.99 32.34
CA GLU A 19 -13.24 -10.38 31.84
C GLU A 19 -14.58 -11.15 31.83
N ALA A 20 -15.63 -10.66 32.50
CA ALA A 20 -16.93 -11.34 32.56
C ALA A 20 -17.85 -11.06 31.35
N VAL A 21 -17.48 -10.12 30.47
CA VAL A 21 -18.34 -9.62 29.36
C VAL A 21 -18.38 -10.57 28.16
N SER A 22 -17.52 -11.60 28.10
CA SER A 22 -17.51 -12.61 27.03
C SER A 22 -18.73 -13.56 27.03
N SER A 23 -19.67 -13.42 27.97
CA SER A 23 -20.79 -14.34 28.16
C SER A 23 -22.09 -13.93 27.43
N HIS A 24 -22.14 -12.76 26.78
CA HIS A 24 -23.37 -12.28 26.14
C HIS A 24 -23.74 -13.05 24.85
N SER A 25 -22.80 -13.67 24.13
CA SER A 25 -23.13 -14.49 22.96
C SER A 25 -23.85 -15.80 23.34
N GLY A 26 -23.57 -16.33 24.53
CA GLY A 26 -24.20 -17.57 25.01
C GLY A 26 -25.69 -17.41 25.30
N VAL A 27 -26.13 -16.22 25.73
CA VAL A 27 -27.53 -15.96 26.06
C VAL A 27 -28.41 -15.92 24.80
N THR A 28 -27.93 -15.29 23.73
CA THR A 28 -28.67 -15.20 22.46
C THR A 28 -28.63 -16.51 21.67
N GLN A 29 -27.53 -17.27 21.74
CA GLN A 29 -27.46 -18.63 21.20
C GLN A 29 -28.42 -19.58 21.90
N GLY A 30 -28.48 -19.56 23.24
CA GLY A 30 -29.41 -20.39 24.01
C GLY A 30 -30.88 -20.08 23.68
N LEU A 31 -31.22 -18.80 23.50
CA LEU A 31 -32.58 -18.40 23.12
C LEU A 31 -32.93 -18.84 21.68
N ALA A 32 -31.99 -18.74 20.76
CA ALA A 32 -32.18 -19.17 19.37
C ALA A 32 -32.35 -20.70 19.26
N GLU A 33 -31.62 -21.48 20.06
CA GLU A 33 -31.78 -22.93 20.14
C GLU A 33 -33.10 -23.34 20.79
N GLN A 34 -33.51 -22.66 21.86
CA GLN A 34 -34.81 -22.89 22.50
C GLN A 34 -35.98 -22.62 21.53
N LEU A 35 -35.90 -21.56 20.72
CA LEU A 35 -36.91 -21.26 19.69
C LEU A 35 -36.91 -22.30 18.57
N LYS A 36 -35.74 -22.77 18.12
CA LYS A 36 -35.65 -23.84 17.09
C LYS A 36 -36.25 -25.17 17.56
N ASN A 37 -36.18 -25.45 18.86
CA ASN A 37 -36.67 -26.70 19.44
C ASN A 37 -38.19 -26.70 19.75
N ALA A 38 -38.86 -25.55 19.67
CA ALA A 38 -40.27 -25.40 20.08
C ALA A 38 -41.31 -25.85 19.03
N GLY A 39 -40.89 -26.35 17.86
CA GLY A 39 -41.78 -26.81 16.79
C GLY A 39 -41.89 -25.83 15.61
N PRO A 40 -42.92 -25.93 14.75
CA PRO A 40 -43.03 -25.08 13.57
C PRO A 40 -43.16 -23.61 13.96
N LEU A 41 -42.14 -22.83 13.61
CA LEU A 41 -42.00 -21.41 13.92
C LEU A 41 -43.10 -20.60 13.24
N ASN A 42 -43.73 -19.70 13.98
CA ASN A 42 -44.66 -18.73 13.39
C ASN A 42 -43.87 -17.55 12.76
N ALA A 43 -44.56 -16.68 12.01
CA ALA A 43 -43.92 -15.55 11.34
C ALA A 43 -43.23 -14.57 12.33
N ASP A 44 -43.76 -14.43 13.54
CA ASP A 44 -43.19 -13.55 14.57
C ASP A 44 -41.89 -14.12 15.15
N ASP A 45 -41.79 -15.46 15.29
CA ASP A 45 -40.59 -16.14 15.74
C ASP A 45 -39.45 -16.00 14.72
N HIS A 46 -39.77 -15.99 13.42
CA HIS A 46 -38.81 -15.70 12.36
C HIS A 46 -38.27 -14.26 12.43
N ILE A 47 -39.14 -13.28 12.69
CA ILE A 47 -38.72 -11.88 12.87
C ILE A 47 -37.84 -11.72 14.13
N MET A 48 -38.17 -12.43 15.22
CA MET A 48 -37.36 -12.47 16.44
C MET A 48 -35.98 -13.08 16.19
N LEU A 49 -35.90 -14.23 15.51
CA LEU A 49 -34.63 -14.88 15.17
C LEU A 49 -33.76 -14.00 14.27
N GLN A 50 -34.37 -13.28 13.32
CA GLN A 50 -33.65 -12.33 12.48
C GLN A 50 -33.09 -11.17 13.30
N ARG A 51 -33.87 -10.59 14.22
CA ARG A 51 -33.40 -9.52 15.12
C ARG A 51 -32.30 -9.99 16.07
N LEU A 52 -32.39 -11.21 16.60
CA LEU A 52 -31.34 -11.79 17.44
C LEU A 52 -30.05 -12.04 16.65
N SER A 53 -30.17 -12.47 15.38
CA SER A 53 -29.05 -12.59 14.46
C SER A 53 -28.38 -11.23 14.20
N ASP A 54 -29.18 -10.18 13.96
CA ASP A 54 -28.66 -8.82 13.75
C ASP A 54 -27.95 -8.28 15.00
N ILE A 55 -28.51 -8.52 16.19
CA ILE A 55 -27.88 -8.16 17.47
C ILE A 55 -26.56 -8.90 17.67
N ASN A 56 -26.51 -10.20 17.37
CA ASN A 56 -25.29 -10.99 17.46
C ASN A 56 -24.23 -10.54 16.46
N PHE A 57 -24.63 -10.21 15.24
CA PHE A 57 -23.73 -9.66 14.24
C PHE A 57 -23.13 -8.33 14.70
N LEU A 58 -23.97 -7.40 15.19
CA LEU A 58 -23.50 -6.11 15.71
C LEU A 58 -22.60 -6.26 16.94
N ALA A 59 -22.90 -7.21 17.83
CA ALA A 59 -22.04 -7.54 18.97
C ALA A 59 -20.67 -8.07 18.52
N SER A 60 -20.64 -8.97 17.55
CA SER A 60 -19.40 -9.51 16.97
C SER A 60 -18.57 -8.43 16.27
N VAL A 61 -19.21 -7.53 15.52
CA VAL A 61 -18.52 -6.39 14.88
C VAL A 61 -17.92 -5.46 15.92
N ARG A 62 -18.66 -5.16 17.00
CA ARG A 62 -18.17 -4.34 18.10
C ARG A 62 -16.98 -4.99 18.83
N GLU A 63 -17.02 -6.29 19.05
CA GLU A 63 -15.92 -7.03 19.67
C GLU A 63 -14.68 -7.05 18.76
N ALA A 64 -14.85 -7.25 17.45
CA ALA A 64 -13.76 -7.13 16.48
C ALA A 64 -13.13 -5.72 16.51
N TYR A 65 -13.94 -4.66 16.52
CA TYR A 65 -13.48 -3.29 16.63
C TYR A 65 -12.68 -3.05 17.92
N HIS A 66 -13.15 -3.54 19.07
CA HIS A 66 -12.43 -3.39 20.34
C HIS A 66 -11.10 -4.17 20.33
N ARG A 67 -11.05 -5.36 19.72
CA ARG A 67 -9.79 -6.12 19.56
C ARG A 67 -8.78 -5.35 18.72
N GLU A 68 -9.21 -4.79 17.59
CA GLU A 68 -8.34 -3.96 16.74
C GLU A 68 -7.87 -2.68 17.46
N ALA A 69 -8.76 -2.00 18.19
CA ALA A 69 -8.41 -0.81 18.96
C ALA A 69 -7.30 -1.10 20.00
N VAL A 70 -7.38 -2.23 20.71
CA VAL A 70 -6.34 -2.65 21.67
C VAL A 70 -5.00 -2.93 20.98
N VAL A 71 -5.00 -3.51 19.77
CA VAL A 71 -3.78 -3.72 18.98
C VAL A 71 -3.15 -2.38 18.59
N VAL A 72 -3.96 -1.41 18.15
CA VAL A 72 -3.50 -0.06 17.79
C VAL A 72 -2.93 0.68 19.00
N GLU A 73 -3.61 0.65 20.16
CA GLU A 73 -3.11 1.26 21.39
C GLU A 73 -1.76 0.66 21.82
N ARG A 74 -1.62 -0.68 21.76
CA ARG A 74 -0.34 -1.36 22.04
C ARG A 74 0.75 -0.94 21.06
N ALA A 75 0.41 -0.81 19.77
CA ALA A 75 1.36 -0.37 18.74
C ALA A 75 1.82 1.08 18.96
N MET A 76 0.90 1.97 19.35
CA MET A 76 1.21 3.37 19.69
C MET A 76 2.09 3.46 20.94
N ALA A 77 1.78 2.70 21.99
CA ALA A 77 2.61 2.62 23.20
C ALA A 77 4.02 2.10 22.88
N ALA A 78 4.14 1.07 22.04
CA ALA A 78 5.42 0.54 21.57
C ALA A 78 6.19 1.54 20.69
N ALA A 79 5.51 2.37 19.91
CA ALA A 79 6.15 3.43 19.13
C ALA A 79 6.78 4.50 20.03
N ALA A 80 6.07 4.95 21.07
CA ALA A 80 6.59 5.89 22.05
C ALA A 80 7.81 5.34 22.82
N LEU A 81 7.79 4.05 23.17
CA LEU A 81 8.94 3.37 23.79
C LEU A 81 10.15 3.34 22.84
N ARG A 82 9.93 3.00 21.58
CA ARG A 82 10.98 2.99 20.54
C ARG A 82 11.62 4.35 20.36
N GLU A 83 10.82 5.42 20.32
CA GLU A 83 11.34 6.79 20.21
C GLU A 83 12.22 7.17 21.42
N ARG A 84 11.81 6.80 22.65
CA ARG A 84 12.63 6.99 23.86
C ARG A 84 13.94 6.22 23.79
N MET A 85 13.92 4.96 23.34
CA MET A 85 15.12 4.15 23.18
C MET A 85 16.09 4.75 22.15
N ILE A 86 15.58 5.29 21.03
CA ILE A 86 16.39 5.98 20.03
C ILE A 86 17.08 7.21 20.65
N LYS A 87 16.34 8.04 21.42
CA LYS A 87 16.91 9.21 22.10
C LYS A 87 18.01 8.83 23.12
N ILE A 88 17.78 7.75 23.89
CA ILE A 88 18.79 7.22 24.84
C ILE A 88 20.04 6.77 24.08
N ARG A 89 19.88 6.03 22.97
CA ARG A 89 20.99 5.56 22.15
C ARG A 89 21.79 6.72 21.55
N ILE A 90 21.13 7.73 20.98
CA ILE A 90 21.79 8.93 20.43
C ILE A 90 22.59 9.65 21.53
N SER A 91 22.01 9.82 22.72
CA SER A 91 22.69 10.43 23.86
C SER A 91 23.91 9.62 24.32
N ALA A 92 23.80 8.29 24.35
CA ALA A 92 24.90 7.40 24.69
C ALA A 92 26.04 7.46 23.65
N GLU A 93 25.71 7.42 22.36
CA GLU A 93 26.67 7.57 21.26
C GLU A 93 27.38 8.94 21.32
N ALA A 94 26.65 10.02 21.59
CA ALA A 94 27.23 11.35 21.76
C ALA A 94 28.22 11.42 22.95
N LYS A 95 27.88 10.79 24.08
CA LYS A 95 28.80 10.69 25.24
C LYS A 95 30.05 9.87 24.90
N LEU A 96 29.91 8.79 24.15
CA LEU A 96 31.05 7.98 23.71
C LEU A 96 31.97 8.77 22.77
N ARG A 97 31.41 9.51 21.81
CA ARG A 97 32.18 10.38 20.90
C ARG A 97 32.99 11.44 21.67
N ARG A 98 32.40 12.10 22.67
CA ARG A 98 33.13 13.07 23.52
C ARG A 98 34.31 12.42 24.26
N ARG A 99 34.12 11.24 24.85
CA ARG A 99 35.21 10.50 25.53
C ARG A 99 36.34 10.11 24.57
N LEU A 100 36.00 9.74 23.34
CA LEU A 100 37.01 9.44 22.32
C LEU A 100 37.76 10.70 21.90
N GLN A 101 37.08 11.83 21.70
CA GLN A 101 37.72 13.13 21.42
C GLN A 101 38.67 13.54 22.55
N GLU A 102 38.24 13.45 23.81
CA GLU A 102 39.09 13.75 24.97
C GLU A 102 40.36 12.86 25.01
N LYS A 103 40.24 11.56 24.68
CA LYS A 103 41.40 10.66 24.56
C LYS A 103 42.32 11.06 23.41
N HIS A 104 41.77 11.43 22.25
CA HIS A 104 42.56 11.90 21.12
C HIS A 104 43.28 13.22 21.43
N GLU A 105 42.62 14.17 22.07
CA GLU A 105 43.27 15.41 22.50
C GLU A 105 44.36 15.15 23.54
N LYS A 106 44.13 14.24 24.49
CA LYS A 106 45.13 13.88 25.50
C LYS A 106 46.37 13.26 24.85
N THR A 107 46.19 12.29 23.95
CA THR A 107 47.29 11.64 23.22
C THR A 107 48.04 12.63 22.32
N ALA A 108 47.33 13.53 21.63
CA ALA A 108 47.94 14.61 20.87
C ALA A 108 48.80 15.54 21.76
N ARG A 109 48.29 15.96 22.93
CA ARG A 109 49.05 16.78 23.89
C ARG A 109 50.29 16.05 24.41
N GLU A 110 50.19 14.76 24.72
CA GLU A 110 51.32 13.92 25.14
C GLU A 110 52.37 13.81 24.03
N GLN A 111 51.96 13.56 22.79
CA GLN A 111 52.86 13.50 21.63
C GLN A 111 53.57 14.84 21.38
N THR A 112 52.85 15.95 21.49
CA THR A 112 53.44 17.29 21.37
C THR A 112 54.44 17.56 22.49
N SER A 113 54.14 17.09 23.71
CA SER A 113 55.02 17.19 24.87
C SER A 113 56.29 16.34 24.70
N ARG A 114 56.17 15.12 24.18
CA ARG A 114 57.30 14.25 23.82
C ARG A 114 58.19 14.88 22.75
N GLN A 115 57.60 15.46 21.70
CA GLN A 115 58.36 16.18 20.67
C GLN A 115 59.13 17.37 21.24
N ARG A 116 58.49 18.18 22.10
CA ARG A 116 59.15 19.31 22.77
C ARG A 116 60.28 18.84 23.69
N TRP A 117 60.07 17.77 24.44
CA TRP A 117 61.09 17.18 25.31
C TRP A 117 62.28 16.64 24.50
N GLY A 118 62.02 15.90 23.42
CA GLY A 118 63.04 15.41 22.51
C GLY A 118 63.88 16.54 21.90
N LYS A 119 63.24 17.63 21.44
CA LYS A 119 63.94 18.83 20.95
C LYS A 119 64.86 19.44 22.00
N ARG A 120 64.36 19.63 23.23
CA ARG A 120 65.19 20.16 24.34
C ARG A 120 66.37 19.24 24.65
N LYS A 121 66.15 17.93 24.64
CA LYS A 121 67.21 16.94 24.91
C LYS A 121 68.28 16.95 23.82
N HIS A 122 67.87 17.07 22.56
CA HIS A 122 68.77 17.20 21.43
C HIS A 122 69.60 18.48 21.51
N GLU A 123 68.98 19.62 21.81
CA GLU A 123 69.69 20.90 22.05
C GLU A 123 70.68 20.82 23.22
N GLU A 124 70.29 20.18 24.33
CA GLU A 124 71.15 19.93 25.49
C GLU A 124 72.38 19.10 25.11
N LEU A 125 72.19 17.99 24.38
CA LEU A 125 73.27 17.13 23.92
C LEU A 125 74.19 17.86 22.93
N LYS A 126 73.62 18.63 22.00
CA LYS A 126 74.38 19.47 21.07
C LYS A 126 75.26 20.48 21.80
N SER A 127 74.71 21.15 22.83
CA SER A 127 75.47 22.09 23.66
C SER A 127 76.59 21.40 24.45
N LYS A 128 76.34 20.20 25.00
CA LYS A 128 77.36 19.39 25.68
C LYS A 128 78.47 18.96 24.73
N LEU A 129 78.13 18.53 23.52
CA LEU A 129 79.10 18.15 22.50
C LEU A 129 79.99 19.34 22.11
N GLN A 130 79.39 20.51 21.87
CA GLN A 130 80.13 21.75 21.57
C GLN A 130 81.05 22.17 22.73
N GLN A 131 80.61 22.05 23.99
CA GLN A 131 81.47 22.31 25.15
C GLN A 131 82.63 21.33 25.24
N SER A 132 82.40 20.04 25.02
CA SER A 132 83.45 19.01 25.01
C SER A 132 84.48 19.26 23.90
N LEU A 133 84.03 19.58 22.68
CA LEU A 133 84.88 19.97 21.56
C LEU A 133 85.75 21.17 21.92
N LYS A 134 85.17 22.24 22.45
CA LYS A 134 85.91 23.45 22.86
C LYS A 134 86.91 23.17 23.98
N LYS A 135 86.55 22.31 24.94
CA LYS A 135 87.46 21.87 26.01
C LYS A 135 88.64 21.06 25.45
N HIS A 136 88.38 20.22 24.44
CA HIS A 136 89.40 19.43 23.76
C HIS A 136 90.32 20.31 22.91
N GLU A 137 89.77 21.27 22.15
CA GLU A 137 90.53 22.28 21.41
C GLU A 137 91.45 23.08 22.33
N ASN A 138 90.94 23.52 23.49
CA ASN A 138 91.74 24.24 24.48
C ASN A 138 92.85 23.36 25.07
N ARG A 139 92.56 22.09 25.39
CA ARG A 139 93.56 21.13 25.90
C ARG A 139 94.68 20.88 24.89
N VAL A 140 94.30 20.65 23.63
CA VAL A 140 95.26 20.44 22.53
C VAL A 140 96.12 21.70 22.34
N SER A 141 95.50 22.89 22.35
CA SER A 141 96.22 24.16 22.23
C SER A 141 97.22 24.38 23.38
N CYS A 142 96.83 24.07 24.63
CA CYS A 142 97.74 24.13 25.78
C CYS A 142 98.89 23.13 25.70
N SER A 143 98.61 21.88 25.33
CA SER A 143 99.63 20.84 25.22
C SER A 143 100.62 21.12 24.08
N ILE A 144 100.15 21.65 22.95
CA ILE A 144 101.02 22.12 21.86
C ILE A 144 101.90 23.29 22.34
N ALA A 145 101.35 24.23 23.11
CA ALA A 145 102.12 25.35 23.66
C ALA A 145 103.18 24.91 24.69
N GLU A 146 102.86 23.95 25.57
CA GLU A 146 103.82 23.36 26.52
C GLU A 146 104.95 22.63 25.79
N HIS A 147 104.64 21.82 24.78
CA HIS A 147 105.67 21.13 23.99
C HIS A 147 106.55 22.07 23.16
N ILE A 148 106.02 23.21 22.72
CA ILE A 148 106.82 24.25 22.05
C ILE A 148 107.76 24.96 23.04
N ALA A 149 107.41 25.02 24.34
CA ALA A 149 108.21 25.69 25.37
C ALA A 149 109.35 24.82 25.95
N GLU A 150 109.26 23.49 25.87
CA GLU A 150 110.16 22.56 26.59
C GLU A 150 111.44 22.11 25.84
N GLY A 151 111.81 22.70 24.70
CA GLY A 151 113.20 22.69 24.21
C GLY A 151 113.94 21.33 24.14
N THR A 152 113.92 20.73 22.94
CA THR A 152 114.93 19.86 22.31
C THR A 152 116.15 19.38 23.14
N ASN A 153 116.21 18.07 23.44
CA ASN A 153 117.31 17.15 23.04
C ASN A 153 117.25 15.79 23.78
N ALA A 154 116.22 15.00 23.47
CA ALA A 154 116.19 13.52 23.53
C ALA A 154 114.92 12.98 22.83
N ALA A 155 114.34 13.80 21.94
CA ALA A 155 112.91 13.78 21.67
C ALA A 155 112.50 12.87 20.51
N GLU A 156 113.37 12.60 19.53
CA GLU A 156 112.94 11.95 18.28
C GLU A 156 112.40 10.52 18.47
N GLN A 157 113.03 9.70 19.31
CA GLN A 157 112.59 8.29 19.48
C GLN A 157 111.28 8.17 20.30
N GLN A 158 111.13 8.95 21.38
CA GLN A 158 109.88 8.99 22.17
C GLN A 158 108.73 9.67 21.41
N GLN A 159 109.06 10.61 20.51
CA GLN A 159 108.09 11.31 19.67
C GLN A 159 107.59 10.39 18.55
N GLU A 160 108.41 9.46 18.05
CA GLU A 160 108.01 8.46 17.06
C GLU A 160 107.10 7.38 17.67
N ASP A 161 107.43 6.84 18.85
CA ASP A 161 106.57 5.89 19.56
C ASP A 161 105.24 6.51 20.00
N SER A 162 105.27 7.76 20.51
CA SER A 162 104.04 8.50 20.86
C SER A 162 103.20 8.84 19.63
N ALA A 163 103.82 9.18 18.49
CA ALA A 163 103.11 9.41 17.24
C ALA A 163 102.48 8.13 16.67
N THR A 164 103.07 6.96 16.96
CA THR A 164 102.53 5.66 16.55
C THR A 164 101.33 5.28 17.41
N LEU A 165 101.44 5.43 18.74
CA LEU A 165 100.34 5.19 19.68
C LEU A 165 99.16 6.15 19.43
N LEU A 166 99.44 7.43 19.14
CA LEU A 166 98.41 8.41 18.77
C LEU A 166 97.72 8.03 17.46
N ARG A 167 98.45 7.49 16.48
CA ARG A 167 97.85 7.00 15.22
C ARG A 167 96.93 5.81 15.45
N GLU A 168 97.29 4.89 16.34
CA GLU A 168 96.40 3.77 16.70
C GLU A 168 95.16 4.25 17.47
N VAL A 169 95.31 5.11 18.48
CA VAL A 169 94.18 5.66 19.24
C VAL A 169 93.23 6.46 18.34
N VAL A 170 93.76 7.24 17.39
CA VAL A 170 92.95 7.98 16.42
C VAL A 170 92.24 7.01 15.46
N LYS A 171 92.89 5.91 15.07
CA LYS A 171 92.29 4.89 14.20
C LYS A 171 91.16 4.13 14.91
N GLU A 172 91.35 3.74 16.17
CA GLU A 172 90.30 3.12 16.98
C GLU A 172 89.15 4.10 17.24
N ALA A 173 89.45 5.36 17.58
CA ALA A 173 88.43 6.39 17.75
C ALA A 173 87.64 6.63 16.45
N ALA A 174 88.30 6.60 15.29
CA ALA A 174 87.66 6.72 13.99
C ALA A 174 86.77 5.50 13.67
N GLN A 175 87.19 4.28 14.02
CA GLN A 175 86.38 3.08 13.87
C GLN A 175 85.13 3.11 14.75
N VAL A 176 85.28 3.47 16.03
CA VAL A 176 84.14 3.62 16.96
C VAL A 176 83.19 4.73 16.49
N ALA A 177 83.72 5.84 15.95
CA ALA A 177 82.90 6.90 15.37
C ALA A 177 82.14 6.41 14.13
N ALA A 178 82.80 5.69 13.22
CA ALA A 178 82.16 5.13 12.04
C ALA A 178 81.04 4.13 12.40
N GLN A 179 81.28 3.26 13.38
CA GLN A 179 80.27 2.32 13.86
C GLN A 179 79.05 3.03 14.46
N ARG A 180 79.26 4.08 15.27
CA ARG A 180 78.16 4.89 15.82
C ARG A 180 77.38 5.66 14.75
N ILE A 181 78.04 6.10 13.68
CA ILE A 181 77.36 6.73 12.54
C ILE A 181 76.48 5.71 11.84
N GLN A 182 77.00 4.50 11.57
CA GLN A 182 76.23 3.43 10.94
C GLN A 182 75.03 3.02 11.81
N GLU A 183 75.21 2.83 13.12
CA GLU A 183 74.12 2.53 14.05
C GLU A 183 73.04 3.64 14.05
N ALA A 184 73.45 4.91 14.01
CA ALA A 184 72.53 6.04 13.92
C ALA A 184 71.80 6.13 12.58
N GLU A 185 72.44 5.75 11.47
CA GLU A 185 71.82 5.66 10.15
C GLU A 185 70.78 4.53 10.09
N GLU A 186 71.10 3.36 10.65
CA GLU A 186 70.18 2.23 10.75
C GLU A 186 68.98 2.56 11.65
N GLU A 187 69.20 3.22 12.80
CA GLU A 187 68.12 3.68 13.69
C GLU A 187 67.24 4.73 12.99
N SER A 188 67.84 5.67 12.26
CA SER A 188 67.11 6.64 11.44
C SER A 188 66.24 5.96 10.38
N HIS A 189 66.77 4.94 9.69
CA HIS A 189 66.00 4.17 8.70
C HIS A 189 64.82 3.44 9.34
N ARG A 190 65.01 2.80 10.50
CA ARG A 190 63.91 2.15 11.24
C ARG A 190 62.82 3.15 11.64
N ILE A 191 63.19 4.33 12.13
CA ILE A 191 62.23 5.39 12.48
C ILE A 191 61.47 5.88 11.23
N GLN A 192 62.15 5.98 10.08
CA GLN A 192 61.51 6.35 8.82
C GLN A 192 60.53 5.27 8.32
N GLU A 193 60.89 3.99 8.42
CA GLU A 193 60.00 2.87 8.09
C GLU A 193 58.77 2.81 9.00
N GLU A 194 58.95 2.96 10.32
CA GLU A 194 57.83 3.02 11.27
C GLU A 194 56.92 4.22 11.00
N ALA A 195 57.49 5.39 10.68
CA ALA A 195 56.72 6.57 10.30
C ALA A 195 55.95 6.36 8.99
N ALA A 196 56.56 5.69 7.99
CA ALA A 196 55.90 5.35 6.73
C ALA A 196 54.75 4.35 6.94
N GLN A 197 54.93 3.34 7.80
CA GLN A 197 53.88 2.38 8.16
C GLN A 197 52.73 3.07 8.90
N ALA A 198 53.03 3.96 9.85
CA ALA A 198 52.01 4.75 10.55
C ALA A 198 51.22 5.65 9.60
N ALA A 199 51.90 6.31 8.65
CA ALA A 199 51.25 7.12 7.62
C ALA A 199 50.36 6.29 6.69
N ALA A 200 50.79 5.08 6.32
CA ALA A 200 49.98 4.16 5.51
C ALA A 200 48.73 3.67 6.26
N GLN A 201 48.85 3.38 7.57
CA GLN A 201 47.72 3.02 8.41
C GLN A 201 46.72 4.18 8.56
N GLU A 202 47.20 5.40 8.76
CA GLU A 202 46.36 6.59 8.83
C GLU A 202 45.61 6.84 7.51
N ALA A 203 46.31 6.71 6.37
CA ALA A 203 45.68 6.81 5.05
C ALA A 203 44.60 5.74 4.82
N CYS A 204 44.83 4.51 5.29
CA CYS A 204 43.84 3.43 5.23
C CYS A 204 42.60 3.74 6.09
N LEU A 205 42.79 4.23 7.31
CA LEU A 205 41.69 4.64 8.18
C LEU A 205 40.89 5.82 7.60
N GLU A 206 41.58 6.77 6.98
CA GLU A 206 40.92 7.92 6.35
C GLU A 206 40.06 7.48 5.15
N ARG A 207 40.53 6.53 4.34
CA ARG A 207 39.73 5.91 3.28
C ARG A 207 38.47 5.24 3.81
N ILE A 208 38.58 4.47 4.90
CA ILE A 208 37.42 3.83 5.54
C ILE A 208 36.41 4.87 6.05
N ARG A 209 36.90 6.00 6.60
CA ARG A 209 36.03 7.12 7.02
C ARG A 209 35.31 7.75 5.83
N GLN A 210 36.00 7.96 4.71
CA GLN A 210 35.40 8.49 3.49
C GLN A 210 34.31 7.56 2.96
N GLU A 211 34.60 6.25 2.84
CA GLU A 211 33.62 5.24 2.42
C GLU A 211 32.41 5.20 3.36
N HIS A 212 32.61 5.36 4.67
CA HIS A 212 31.51 5.45 5.64
C HIS A 212 30.64 6.71 5.46
N CYS A 213 31.27 7.87 5.25
CA CYS A 213 30.57 9.13 4.98
C CYS A 213 29.76 9.06 3.68
N GLU A 214 30.32 8.50 2.61
CA GLU A 214 29.62 8.28 1.33
C GLU A 214 28.41 7.37 1.52
N ARG A 215 28.56 6.28 2.27
CA ARG A 215 27.45 5.35 2.57
C ARG A 215 26.34 6.03 3.38
N LEU A 216 26.68 6.90 4.33
CA LEU A 216 25.68 7.68 5.07
C LEU A 216 24.95 8.67 4.15
N ALA A 217 25.67 9.37 3.28
CA ALA A 217 25.07 10.28 2.30
C ALA A 217 24.12 9.56 1.34
N GLN A 218 24.49 8.35 0.88
CA GLN A 218 23.61 7.49 0.06
C GLN A 218 22.33 7.10 0.80
N LEU A 219 22.43 6.72 2.09
CA LEU A 219 21.25 6.38 2.91
C LEU A 219 20.34 7.59 3.14
N GLU A 220 20.91 8.79 3.31
CA GLU A 220 20.12 10.03 3.43
C GLU A 220 19.40 10.37 2.11
N ALA A 221 20.08 10.21 0.97
CA ALA A 221 19.46 10.39 -0.34
C ALA A 221 18.31 9.39 -0.58
N GLN A 222 18.48 8.12 -0.19
CA GLN A 222 17.41 7.12 -0.25
C GLN A 222 16.21 7.50 0.62
N ARG A 223 16.44 7.98 1.84
CA ARG A 223 15.36 8.46 2.71
C ARG A 223 14.61 9.65 2.10
N GLN A 224 15.32 10.58 1.47
CA GLN A 224 14.69 11.70 0.76
C GLN A 224 13.81 11.20 -0.39
N GLN A 225 14.32 10.26 -1.20
CA GLN A 225 13.56 9.64 -2.28
C GLN A 225 12.30 8.92 -1.75
N GLU A 226 12.40 8.18 -0.65
CA GLU A 226 11.23 7.56 -0.01
C GLU A 226 10.20 8.59 0.47
N THR A 227 10.65 9.71 1.05
CA THR A 227 9.75 10.79 1.48
C THR A 227 9.05 11.47 0.29
N GLU A 228 9.75 11.67 -0.83
CA GLU A 228 9.15 12.20 -2.05
C GLU A 228 8.11 11.24 -2.64
N ILE A 229 8.40 9.94 -2.67
CA ILE A 229 7.44 8.93 -3.14
C ILE A 229 6.18 8.92 -2.26
N ARG A 230 6.34 8.97 -0.93
CA ARG A 230 5.21 9.08 0.01
C ARG A 230 4.39 10.34 -0.23
N ALA A 231 5.04 11.49 -0.35
CA ALA A 231 4.34 12.76 -0.62
C ALA A 231 3.58 12.74 -1.96
N ARG A 232 4.16 12.14 -3.01
CA ARG A 232 3.47 11.94 -4.29
C ARG A 232 2.25 11.02 -4.17
N TRP A 233 2.37 9.96 -3.38
CA TRP A 233 1.27 9.02 -3.14
C TRP A 233 0.12 9.68 -2.36
N GLU A 234 0.43 10.42 -1.29
CA GLU A 234 -0.56 11.20 -0.52
C GLU A 234 -1.27 12.24 -1.40
N ALA A 235 -0.54 12.93 -2.28
CA ALA A 235 -1.13 13.87 -3.23
C ALA A 235 -2.09 13.18 -4.22
N LEU A 236 -1.73 12.00 -4.74
CA LEU A 236 -2.60 11.20 -5.60
C LEU A 236 -3.84 10.70 -4.85
N GLU A 237 -3.70 10.30 -3.58
CA GLU A 237 -4.82 9.87 -2.76
C GLU A 237 -5.78 11.04 -2.50
N HIS A 238 -5.27 12.22 -2.14
CA HIS A 238 -6.08 13.42 -1.99
C HIS A 238 -6.78 13.80 -3.30
N GLN A 239 -6.11 13.63 -4.45
CA GLN A 239 -6.72 13.82 -5.76
C GLN A 239 -7.88 12.83 -6.00
N ARG A 240 -7.69 11.55 -5.69
CA ARG A 240 -8.75 10.53 -5.81
C ARG A 240 -9.94 10.84 -4.89
N GLN A 241 -9.68 11.21 -3.64
CA GLN A 241 -10.74 11.60 -2.70
C GLN A 241 -11.49 12.84 -3.17
N SER A 242 -10.81 13.84 -3.72
CA SER A 242 -11.47 15.02 -4.26
C SER A 242 -12.32 14.70 -5.50
N GLN A 243 -11.83 13.83 -6.41
CA GLN A 243 -12.60 13.31 -7.54
C GLN A 243 -13.83 12.51 -7.08
N GLN A 244 -13.70 11.67 -6.06
CA GLN A 244 -14.81 10.91 -5.50
C GLN A 244 -15.87 11.85 -4.92
N ARG A 245 -15.47 12.83 -4.09
CA ARG A 245 -16.39 13.85 -3.56
C ARG A 245 -17.09 14.64 -4.67
N ALA A 246 -16.38 14.95 -5.76
CA ALA A 246 -16.95 15.63 -6.91
C ALA A 246 -18.00 14.76 -7.63
N ARG A 247 -17.74 13.45 -7.79
CA ARG A 247 -18.72 12.49 -8.35
C ARG A 247 -19.96 12.36 -7.46
N GLU A 248 -19.77 12.18 -6.16
CA GLU A 248 -20.87 12.10 -5.19
C GLU A 248 -21.71 13.38 -5.18
N ALA A 249 -21.07 14.55 -5.26
CA ALA A 249 -21.77 15.83 -5.38
C ALA A 249 -22.55 15.95 -6.70
N ALA A 250 -21.98 15.49 -7.82
CA ALA A 250 -22.65 15.46 -9.12
C ALA A 250 -23.87 14.52 -9.12
N ASP A 251 -23.75 13.32 -8.55
CA ASP A 251 -24.85 12.37 -8.43
C ASP A 251 -25.95 12.89 -7.50
N LYS A 252 -25.58 13.53 -6.38
CA LYS A 252 -26.54 14.19 -5.49
C LYS A 252 -27.29 15.31 -6.22
N ALA A 253 -26.60 16.10 -7.04
CA ALA A 253 -27.22 17.14 -7.86
C ALA A 253 -28.15 16.54 -8.93
N ARG A 254 -27.78 15.42 -9.55
CA ARG A 254 -28.64 14.69 -10.50
C ARG A 254 -29.92 14.21 -9.83
N ARG A 255 -29.80 13.55 -8.66
CA ARG A 255 -30.95 13.09 -7.87
C ARG A 255 -31.86 14.23 -7.43
N ALA A 256 -31.30 15.38 -7.06
CA ALA A 256 -32.10 16.56 -6.71
C ALA A 256 -32.93 17.07 -7.91
N LYS A 257 -32.32 17.16 -9.11
CA LYS A 257 -33.03 17.54 -10.34
C LYS A 257 -34.12 16.54 -10.72
N GLU A 258 -33.84 15.24 -10.61
CA GLU A 258 -34.83 14.19 -10.86
C GLU A 258 -36.00 14.25 -9.87
N ALA A 259 -35.72 14.50 -8.59
CA ALA A 259 -36.74 14.67 -7.56
C ALA A 259 -37.61 15.92 -7.82
N GLU A 260 -37.02 17.04 -8.22
CA GLU A 260 -37.74 18.24 -8.61
C GLU A 260 -38.65 18.00 -9.83
N ALA A 261 -38.11 17.35 -10.87
CA ALA A 261 -38.88 16.97 -12.05
C ALA A 261 -40.04 16.00 -11.70
N ALA A 262 -39.81 15.04 -10.80
CA ALA A 262 -40.85 14.13 -10.32
C ALA A 262 -41.93 14.89 -9.53
N ALA A 263 -41.55 15.83 -8.67
CA ALA A 263 -42.49 16.68 -7.93
C ALA A 263 -43.33 17.54 -8.89
N GLN A 264 -42.73 18.07 -9.95
CA GLN A 264 -43.44 18.84 -10.96
C GLN A 264 -44.45 17.98 -11.74
N ARG A 265 -44.05 16.79 -12.19
CA ARG A 265 -44.98 15.82 -12.82
C ARG A 265 -46.13 15.43 -11.90
N ALA A 266 -45.86 15.26 -10.60
CA ALA A 266 -46.90 14.97 -9.61
C ALA A 266 -47.90 16.13 -9.44
N LYS A 267 -47.43 17.37 -9.45
CA LYS A 267 -48.30 18.57 -9.43
C LYS A 267 -49.18 18.64 -10.68
N GLU A 268 -48.60 18.43 -11.86
CA GLU A 268 -49.33 18.43 -13.13
C GLU A 268 -50.37 17.30 -13.19
N ALA A 269 -50.02 16.10 -12.74
CA ALA A 269 -50.94 14.97 -12.65
C ALA A 269 -52.12 15.27 -11.70
N ARG A 270 -51.86 15.88 -10.55
CA ARG A 270 -52.93 16.33 -9.62
C ARG A 270 -53.84 17.38 -10.25
N ALA A 271 -53.27 18.36 -10.95
CA ALA A 271 -54.04 19.38 -11.66
C ALA A 271 -54.89 18.76 -12.79
N ALA A 272 -54.35 17.81 -13.54
CA ALA A 272 -55.07 17.08 -14.57
C ALA A 272 -56.22 16.25 -13.98
N ALA A 273 -55.99 15.55 -12.86
CA ALA A 273 -57.03 14.80 -12.15
C ALA A 273 -58.16 15.73 -11.66
N LEU A 274 -57.83 16.91 -11.14
CA LEU A 274 -58.83 17.90 -10.73
C LEU A 274 -59.65 18.44 -11.92
N ARG A 275 -59.02 18.68 -13.08
CA ARG A 275 -59.75 19.07 -14.29
C ARG A 275 -60.67 17.96 -14.78
N ALA A 276 -60.22 16.70 -14.72
CA ALA A 276 -61.01 15.55 -15.11
C ALA A 276 -62.25 15.38 -14.21
N THR A 277 -62.09 15.54 -12.88
CA THR A 277 -63.23 15.47 -11.94
C THR A 277 -64.20 16.63 -12.16
N GLN A 278 -63.72 17.86 -12.38
CA GLN A 278 -64.57 19.00 -12.74
C GLN A 278 -65.34 18.77 -14.05
N ALA A 279 -64.69 18.21 -15.07
CA ALA A 279 -65.33 17.87 -16.34
C ALA A 279 -66.42 16.81 -16.16
N GLN A 280 -66.18 15.76 -15.35
CA GLN A 280 -67.18 14.75 -15.04
C GLN A 280 -68.40 15.33 -14.30
N VAL A 281 -68.18 16.22 -13.32
CA VAL A 281 -69.27 16.91 -12.62
C VAL A 281 -70.06 17.78 -13.59
N ALA A 282 -69.38 18.54 -14.46
CA ALA A 282 -70.05 19.35 -15.47
C ALA A 282 -70.86 18.50 -16.47
N GLN A 283 -70.33 17.33 -16.86
CA GLN A 283 -71.04 16.39 -17.72
C GLN A 283 -72.30 15.85 -17.04
N ARG A 284 -72.21 15.39 -15.78
CA ARG A 284 -73.39 14.95 -15.02
C ARG A 284 -74.46 16.03 -14.90
N MET A 285 -74.06 17.27 -14.62
CA MET A 285 -75.02 18.40 -14.57
C MET A 285 -75.71 18.65 -15.92
N ARG A 286 -75.03 18.43 -17.05
CA ARG A 286 -75.64 18.51 -18.39
C ARG A 286 -76.60 17.35 -18.64
N GLU A 287 -76.21 16.14 -18.26
CA GLU A 287 -77.04 14.93 -18.38
C GLU A 287 -78.32 15.05 -17.53
N ASP A 288 -78.19 15.48 -16.27
CA ASP A 288 -79.33 15.73 -15.37
C ASP A 288 -80.24 16.84 -15.89
N GLY A 289 -79.65 17.92 -16.43
CA GLY A 289 -80.39 19.01 -17.06
C GLY A 289 -81.12 18.59 -18.34
N ALA A 290 -80.52 17.72 -19.15
CA ALA A 290 -81.13 17.15 -20.35
C ALA A 290 -82.26 16.17 -20.00
N PHE A 291 -82.04 15.30 -19.00
CA PHE A 291 -83.06 14.39 -18.48
C PHE A 291 -84.29 15.14 -17.98
N ARG A 292 -84.09 16.24 -17.24
CA ARG A 292 -85.19 17.09 -16.75
C ARG A 292 -86.01 17.71 -17.89
N LYS A 293 -85.35 18.21 -18.96
CA LYS A 293 -86.04 18.76 -20.14
C LYS A 293 -86.84 17.69 -20.90
N VAL A 294 -86.29 16.49 -21.07
CA VAL A 294 -87.00 15.36 -21.71
C VAL A 294 -88.20 14.91 -20.88
N TRP A 295 -88.04 14.83 -19.56
CA TRP A 295 -89.11 14.51 -18.62
C TRP A 295 -90.26 15.53 -18.68
N ASP A 296 -89.93 16.83 -18.65
CA ASP A 296 -90.91 17.93 -18.72
C ASP A 296 -91.63 17.96 -20.08
N ALA A 297 -90.92 17.68 -21.19
CA ALA A 297 -91.53 17.55 -22.51
C ALA A 297 -92.50 16.35 -22.57
N GLY A 298 -92.11 15.20 -22.00
CA GLY A 298 -92.97 14.02 -21.91
C GLY A 298 -94.20 14.22 -21.02
N GLN A 299 -94.10 15.04 -19.97
CA GLN A 299 -95.27 15.50 -19.19
C GLN A 299 -96.23 16.31 -20.06
N ARG A 300 -95.74 17.32 -20.79
CA ARG A 300 -96.59 18.17 -21.67
C ARG A 300 -97.28 17.38 -22.77
N VAL A 301 -96.62 16.38 -23.35
CA VAL A 301 -97.23 15.51 -24.37
C VAL A 301 -98.36 14.66 -23.79
N ARG A 302 -98.19 14.15 -22.56
CA ARG A 302 -99.24 13.40 -21.85
C ARG A 302 -100.44 14.28 -21.50
N GLU A 303 -100.19 15.48 -20.99
CA GLU A 303 -101.23 16.48 -20.70
C GLU A 303 -101.99 16.90 -21.96
N ALA A 304 -101.29 17.15 -23.08
CA ALA A 304 -101.91 17.47 -24.36
C ALA A 304 -102.71 16.30 -24.93
N ALA A 305 -102.22 15.06 -24.83
CA ALA A 305 -102.95 13.86 -25.26
C ALA A 305 -104.20 13.61 -24.41
N GLU A 306 -104.17 13.88 -23.11
CA GLU A 306 -105.35 13.85 -22.24
C GLU A 306 -106.35 14.96 -22.56
N ALA A 307 -105.88 16.17 -22.89
CA ALA A 307 -106.75 17.27 -23.34
C ALA A 307 -107.49 16.93 -24.64
N ILE A 308 -106.82 16.23 -25.58
CA ILE A 308 -107.44 15.73 -26.82
C ILE A 308 -108.52 14.67 -26.51
N ARG A 309 -108.30 13.78 -25.53
CA ARG A 309 -109.31 12.78 -25.12
C ARG A 309 -110.58 13.40 -24.50
N ARG A 310 -110.48 14.59 -23.90
CA ARG A 310 -111.63 15.26 -23.26
C ARG A 310 -112.55 16.01 -24.22
N GLY A 311 -112.11 16.27 -25.45
CA GLY A 311 -112.96 16.65 -26.58
C GLY A 311 -113.53 18.08 -26.58
N ARG A 312 -113.52 18.67 -27.80
CA ARG A 312 -114.22 19.88 -28.29
C ARG A 312 -113.64 21.24 -27.93
N ASP A 313 -112.48 21.53 -28.51
CA ASP A 313 -112.17 22.89 -28.97
C ASP A 313 -111.29 22.79 -30.24
N PRO A 314 -111.69 23.36 -31.40
CA PRO A 314 -110.85 23.37 -32.61
C PRO A 314 -109.47 24.01 -32.38
N GLU A 315 -109.34 24.90 -31.39
CA GLU A 315 -108.07 25.48 -30.96
C GLU A 315 -107.10 24.42 -30.36
N VAL A 316 -107.64 23.38 -29.71
CA VAL A 316 -106.88 22.28 -29.11
C VAL A 316 -106.35 21.33 -30.19
N ILE A 317 -107.09 21.13 -31.29
CA ILE A 317 -106.62 20.35 -32.44
C ILE A 317 -105.49 21.09 -33.18
N ARG A 318 -105.55 22.43 -33.28
CA ARG A 318 -104.46 23.25 -33.82
C ARG A 318 -103.21 23.16 -32.94
N ARG A 319 -103.35 23.32 -31.61
CA ARG A 319 -102.23 23.15 -30.66
C ARG A 319 -101.66 21.74 -30.65
N ALA A 320 -102.49 20.71 -30.88
CA ALA A 320 -102.02 19.33 -31.02
C ALA A 320 -101.19 19.12 -32.31
N ARG A 321 -101.58 19.73 -33.43
CA ARG A 321 -100.79 19.70 -34.67
C ARG A 321 -99.50 20.50 -34.55
N GLU A 322 -99.52 21.67 -33.90
CA GLU A 322 -98.31 22.44 -33.59
C GLU A 322 -97.40 21.69 -32.60
N ALA A 323 -97.96 20.98 -31.62
CA ALA A 323 -97.22 20.10 -30.72
C ALA A 323 -96.61 18.89 -31.47
N GLN A 324 -97.33 18.34 -32.44
CA GLN A 324 -96.84 17.24 -33.28
C GLN A 324 -95.75 17.70 -34.26
N GLU A 325 -95.87 18.90 -34.83
CA GLU A 325 -94.86 19.46 -35.73
C GLU A 325 -93.60 19.89 -34.94
N THR A 326 -93.77 20.47 -33.75
CA THR A 326 -92.64 20.75 -32.84
C THR A 326 -92.00 19.47 -32.31
N ALA A 327 -92.77 18.40 -32.09
CA ALA A 327 -92.24 17.07 -31.77
C ALA A 327 -91.48 16.45 -32.96
N SER A 328 -91.98 16.58 -34.19
CA SER A 328 -91.27 16.07 -35.37
C SER A 328 -89.99 16.86 -35.67
N ARG A 329 -90.01 18.20 -35.50
CA ARG A 329 -88.81 19.04 -35.58
C ARG A 329 -87.81 18.73 -34.45
N SER A 330 -88.28 18.45 -33.24
CA SER A 330 -87.40 18.06 -32.13
C SER A 330 -86.84 16.64 -32.31
N GLU A 331 -87.59 15.72 -32.92
CA GLU A 331 -87.12 14.38 -33.25
C GLU A 331 -86.09 14.41 -34.40
N ALA A 332 -86.31 15.23 -35.44
CA ALA A 332 -85.32 15.46 -36.49
C ALA A 332 -84.05 16.12 -35.96
N ALA A 333 -84.18 17.12 -35.07
CA ALA A 333 -83.04 17.73 -34.39
C ALA A 333 -82.33 16.75 -33.44
N ALA A 334 -83.06 15.85 -32.78
CA ALA A 334 -82.50 14.79 -31.94
C ALA A 334 -81.73 13.76 -32.77
N ARG A 335 -82.23 13.39 -33.95
CA ARG A 335 -81.51 12.50 -34.89
C ARG A 335 -80.22 13.15 -35.40
N GLN A 336 -80.26 14.43 -35.78
CA GLN A 336 -79.05 15.17 -36.16
C GLN A 336 -78.05 15.31 -35.01
N ALA A 337 -78.52 15.59 -33.79
CA ALA A 337 -77.68 15.64 -32.60
C ALA A 337 -77.06 14.27 -32.27
N GLN A 338 -77.80 13.17 -32.50
CA GLN A 338 -77.30 11.81 -32.30
C GLN A 338 -76.26 11.42 -33.36
N GLU A 339 -76.47 11.78 -34.63
CA GLU A 339 -75.47 11.60 -35.68
C GLU A 339 -74.21 12.43 -35.42
N GLU A 340 -74.35 13.69 -35.01
CA GLU A 340 -73.19 14.53 -34.67
C GLU A 340 -72.46 14.02 -33.41
N ALA A 341 -73.19 13.53 -32.40
CA ALA A 341 -72.60 12.90 -31.22
C ALA A 341 -71.85 11.62 -31.56
N THR A 342 -72.39 10.77 -32.44
CA THR A 342 -71.68 9.57 -32.90
C THR A 342 -70.46 9.90 -33.75
N ARG A 343 -70.50 10.97 -34.56
CA ARG A 343 -69.32 11.45 -35.30
C ARG A 343 -68.23 11.95 -34.34
N ARG A 344 -68.59 12.79 -33.37
CA ARG A 344 -67.66 13.29 -32.34
C ARG A 344 -67.08 12.16 -31.48
N ALA A 345 -67.88 11.15 -31.12
CA ALA A 345 -67.42 9.99 -30.38
C ALA A 345 -66.39 9.17 -31.19
N ARG A 346 -66.61 8.99 -32.50
CA ARG A 346 -65.64 8.32 -33.39
C ARG A 346 -64.34 9.11 -33.55
N GLU A 347 -64.43 10.43 -33.68
CA GLU A 347 -63.26 11.32 -33.75
C GLU A 347 -62.46 11.31 -32.44
N GLU A 348 -63.13 11.35 -31.28
CA GLU A 348 -62.49 11.31 -29.97
C GLU A 348 -61.87 9.93 -29.68
N GLU A 349 -62.54 8.84 -30.08
CA GLU A 349 -61.97 7.50 -29.98
C GLU A 349 -60.74 7.32 -30.89
N ALA A 350 -60.79 7.84 -32.13
CA ALA A 350 -59.64 7.84 -33.03
C ALA A 350 -58.47 8.67 -32.45
N ALA A 351 -58.76 9.84 -31.87
CA ALA A 351 -57.75 10.66 -31.19
C ALA A 351 -57.17 9.97 -29.94
N ARG A 352 -57.99 9.24 -29.17
CA ARG A 352 -57.54 8.44 -28.02
C ARG A 352 -56.60 7.33 -28.47
N ARG A 353 -56.96 6.58 -29.52
CA ARG A 353 -56.12 5.52 -30.09
C ARG A 353 -54.79 6.07 -30.62
N ALA A 354 -54.81 7.22 -31.29
CA ALA A 354 -53.58 7.88 -31.77
C ALA A 354 -52.64 8.31 -30.61
N ARG A 355 -53.20 8.84 -29.52
CA ARG A 355 -52.42 9.19 -28.31
C ARG A 355 -51.84 7.96 -27.62
N GLU A 356 -52.61 6.89 -27.53
CA GLU A 356 -52.16 5.63 -26.92
C GLU A 356 -51.05 4.97 -27.73
N GLU A 357 -51.16 4.98 -29.07
CA GLU A 357 -50.13 4.45 -29.95
C GLU A 357 -48.84 5.30 -29.91
N ALA A 358 -48.97 6.63 -29.88
CA ALA A 358 -47.82 7.52 -29.69
C ALA A 358 -47.13 7.30 -28.32
N ALA A 359 -47.92 7.11 -27.25
CA ALA A 359 -47.39 6.80 -25.94
C ALA A 359 -46.71 5.42 -25.89
N ARG A 360 -47.22 4.42 -26.62
CA ARG A 360 -46.59 3.10 -26.74
C ARG A 360 -45.24 3.21 -27.45
N ARG A 361 -45.17 3.91 -28.59
CA ARG A 361 -43.91 4.13 -29.32
C ARG A 361 -42.87 4.87 -28.47
N ALA A 362 -43.28 5.90 -27.73
CA ALA A 362 -42.38 6.63 -26.83
C ALA A 362 -41.80 5.73 -25.70
N ARG A 363 -42.61 4.81 -25.15
CA ARG A 363 -42.15 3.84 -24.14
C ARG A 363 -41.18 2.81 -24.72
N GLU A 364 -41.42 2.35 -25.95
CA GLU A 364 -40.52 1.43 -26.65
C GLU A 364 -39.17 2.10 -26.98
N GLU A 365 -39.17 3.34 -27.45
CA GLU A 365 -37.95 4.12 -27.68
C GLU A 365 -37.18 4.41 -26.37
N GLU A 366 -37.87 4.72 -25.27
CA GLU A 366 -37.20 4.92 -23.99
C GLU A 366 -36.63 3.60 -23.42
N ALA A 367 -37.33 2.49 -23.59
CA ALA A 367 -36.86 1.17 -23.18
C ALA A 367 -35.62 0.73 -23.97
N THR A 368 -35.60 0.95 -25.29
CA THR A 368 -34.42 0.66 -26.13
C THR A 368 -33.23 1.56 -25.76
N ARG A 369 -33.44 2.85 -25.48
CA ARG A 369 -32.37 3.74 -25.00
C ARG A 369 -31.80 3.29 -23.66
N ARG A 370 -32.65 2.93 -22.69
CA ARG A 370 -32.21 2.42 -21.38
C ARG A 370 -31.46 1.09 -21.51
N ALA A 371 -31.89 0.18 -22.38
CA ALA A 371 -31.18 -1.07 -22.62
C ALA A 371 -29.77 -0.83 -23.20
N HIS A 372 -29.63 0.10 -24.14
CA HIS A 372 -28.32 0.50 -24.68
C HIS A 372 -27.41 1.16 -23.62
N GLU A 373 -27.97 2.03 -22.77
CA GLU A 373 -27.24 2.66 -21.67
C GLU A 373 -26.80 1.63 -20.61
N GLU A 374 -27.65 0.68 -20.24
CA GLU A 374 -27.32 -0.39 -19.28
C GLU A 374 -26.28 -1.36 -19.84
N GLU A 375 -26.35 -1.72 -21.13
CA GLU A 375 -25.33 -2.56 -21.76
C GLU A 375 -23.98 -1.85 -21.86
N ALA A 376 -23.96 -0.54 -22.17
CA ALA A 376 -22.76 0.27 -22.14
C ALA A 376 -22.16 0.36 -20.72
N ALA A 377 -23.00 0.56 -19.70
CA ALA A 377 -22.59 0.57 -18.30
C ALA A 377 -21.99 -0.78 -17.86
N ARG A 378 -22.63 -1.91 -18.22
CA ARG A 378 -22.12 -3.26 -17.94
C ARG A 378 -20.77 -3.53 -18.61
N ARG A 379 -20.54 -3.02 -19.82
CA ARG A 379 -19.22 -3.14 -20.49
C ARG A 379 -18.14 -2.35 -19.76
N THR A 380 -18.46 -1.16 -19.24
CA THR A 380 -17.51 -0.36 -18.46
C THR A 380 -17.25 -0.93 -17.06
N GLU A 381 -18.27 -1.44 -16.37
CA GLU A 381 -18.13 -2.03 -15.03
C GLU A 381 -17.48 -3.41 -15.06
N GLY A 382 -17.79 -4.24 -16.08
CA GLY A 382 -17.15 -5.53 -16.30
C GLY A 382 -15.65 -5.44 -16.59
N SER A 383 -15.19 -4.31 -17.15
CA SER A 383 -13.77 -4.07 -17.41
C SER A 383 -13.00 -3.63 -16.16
N GLN A 384 -13.66 -3.03 -15.16
CA GLN A 384 -13.00 -2.55 -13.93
C GLN A 384 -12.90 -3.62 -12.84
N HIS A 385 -13.84 -4.58 -12.79
CA HIS A 385 -13.85 -5.62 -11.77
C HIS A 385 -12.90 -6.79 -12.03
N HIS A 386 -12.31 -6.91 -13.23
CA HIS A 386 -11.37 -8.00 -13.55
C HIS A 386 -9.91 -7.67 -13.22
N GLU A 387 -9.55 -6.40 -12.95
CA GLU A 387 -8.17 -6.02 -12.64
C GLU A 387 -7.82 -6.06 -11.14
N PHE A 388 -8.80 -6.02 -10.24
CA PHE A 388 -8.55 -5.89 -8.80
C PHE A 388 -8.17 -7.18 -8.05
N PRO A 389 -8.72 -8.38 -8.35
CA PRO A 389 -8.29 -9.62 -7.69
C PRO A 389 -6.85 -10.02 -8.07
N HIS A 390 -6.40 -9.62 -9.26
CA HIS A 390 -5.05 -9.92 -9.75
C HIS A 390 -3.95 -9.17 -8.99
N GLN A 391 -4.22 -7.98 -8.44
CA GLN A 391 -3.19 -7.21 -7.71
C GLN A 391 -2.78 -7.84 -6.38
N ALA A 392 -3.75 -8.35 -5.60
CA ALA A 392 -3.45 -8.98 -4.32
C ALA A 392 -2.69 -10.31 -4.49
N ALA A 393 -3.14 -11.16 -5.43
CA ALA A 393 -2.43 -12.38 -5.81
C ALA A 393 -1.03 -12.07 -6.36
N SER A 394 -0.89 -11.00 -7.16
CA SER A 394 0.40 -10.55 -7.70
C SER A 394 1.39 -10.17 -6.60
N HIS A 395 0.97 -9.52 -5.51
CA HIS A 395 1.89 -9.13 -4.44
C HIS A 395 2.48 -10.35 -3.72
N GLN A 396 1.67 -11.37 -3.44
CA GLN A 396 2.17 -12.61 -2.84
C GLN A 396 3.13 -13.35 -3.78
N MET A 397 2.82 -13.44 -5.07
CA MET A 397 3.70 -14.03 -6.09
C MET A 397 5.02 -13.27 -6.21
N GLN A 398 4.99 -11.94 -6.10
CA GLN A 398 6.19 -11.10 -6.10
C GLN A 398 7.08 -11.39 -4.87
N LEU A 399 6.49 -11.56 -3.68
CA LEU A 399 7.23 -11.95 -2.48
C LEU A 399 7.90 -13.32 -2.65
N PHE A 400 7.22 -14.30 -3.26
CA PHE A 400 7.83 -15.59 -3.57
C PHE A 400 9.04 -15.47 -4.50
N CYS A 401 8.96 -14.63 -5.53
CA CYS A 401 10.08 -14.37 -6.45
C CYS A 401 11.28 -13.73 -5.72
N GLN A 402 11.03 -12.78 -4.80
CA GLN A 402 12.09 -12.16 -4.01
C GLN A 402 12.76 -13.17 -3.08
N VAL A 403 11.97 -13.98 -2.36
CA VAL A 403 12.49 -15.02 -1.47
C VAL A 403 13.32 -16.04 -2.26
N TYR A 404 12.88 -16.41 -3.46
CA TYR A 404 13.64 -17.29 -4.36
C TYR A 404 15.02 -16.70 -4.70
N GLU A 405 15.12 -15.44 -5.12
CA GLU A 405 16.42 -14.83 -5.46
C GLU A 405 17.32 -14.64 -4.23
N LEU A 406 16.74 -14.28 -3.07
CA LEU A 406 17.47 -14.15 -1.83
C LEU A 406 18.09 -15.49 -1.41
N LYS A 407 17.28 -16.56 -1.37
CA LYS A 407 17.77 -17.92 -1.06
C LYS A 407 18.84 -18.38 -2.04
N TRP A 408 18.69 -18.10 -3.34
CA TRP A 408 19.72 -18.42 -4.32
C TRP A 408 21.01 -17.61 -4.14
N THR A 409 20.92 -16.37 -3.67
CA THR A 409 22.07 -15.54 -3.36
C THR A 409 22.79 -16.07 -2.13
N GLU A 410 22.07 -16.45 -1.08
CA GLU A 410 22.62 -17.06 0.14
C GLU A 410 23.32 -18.40 -0.16
N LEU A 411 22.70 -19.26 -0.98
CA LEU A 411 23.29 -20.52 -1.43
C LEU A 411 24.60 -20.35 -2.21
N LYS A 412 24.79 -19.21 -2.90
CA LYS A 412 26.01 -18.91 -3.66
C LYS A 412 27.12 -18.29 -2.82
N THR A 413 26.75 -17.39 -1.90
CA THR A 413 27.73 -16.59 -1.16
C THR A 413 28.21 -17.26 0.12
N ASN A 414 27.50 -18.27 0.61
CA ASN A 414 27.84 -19.02 1.83
C ASN A 414 27.90 -18.17 3.10
N ALA A 415 27.40 -16.94 3.06
CA ALA A 415 27.64 -15.94 4.11
C ALA A 415 26.83 -16.20 5.40
N SER A 416 25.75 -16.98 5.33
CA SER A 416 24.74 -17.04 6.40
C SER A 416 24.18 -18.44 6.73
N LEU A 417 24.64 -19.48 6.03
CA LEU A 417 24.08 -20.84 6.21
C LEU A 417 24.88 -21.61 7.27
N ASP A 418 24.52 -21.40 8.54
CA ASP A 418 25.04 -22.17 9.68
C ASP A 418 24.49 -23.60 9.72
N HIS A 419 23.38 -23.85 9.01
CA HIS A 419 22.71 -25.14 8.96
C HIS A 419 22.57 -25.66 7.54
N SER A 420 22.57 -26.99 7.44
CA SER A 420 22.33 -27.71 6.20
C SER A 420 20.86 -27.59 5.78
N VAL A 421 20.62 -27.16 4.54
CA VAL A 421 19.29 -26.88 3.97
C VAL A 421 18.55 -28.19 3.72
N ALA A 422 17.29 -28.28 4.16
CA ALA A 422 16.43 -29.43 3.90
C ALA A 422 15.76 -29.36 2.51
N PHE A 423 15.31 -30.50 1.97
CA PHE A 423 14.68 -30.57 0.63
C PHE A 423 13.52 -29.57 0.46
N HIS A 424 12.66 -29.48 1.46
CA HIS A 424 11.45 -28.66 1.43
C HIS A 424 11.71 -27.15 1.61
N GLU A 425 12.91 -26.78 2.06
CA GLU A 425 13.35 -25.39 2.21
C GLU A 425 14.03 -24.85 0.93
N PHE A 426 14.40 -25.74 0.01
CA PHE A 426 15.13 -25.41 -1.20
C PHE A 426 14.29 -24.53 -2.16
N PRO A 427 14.84 -23.43 -2.70
CA PRO A 427 14.10 -22.50 -3.55
C PRO A 427 13.92 -23.03 -4.98
N PHE A 428 12.97 -23.94 -5.18
CA PHE A 428 12.54 -24.35 -6.51
C PHE A 428 11.76 -23.22 -7.21
N PRO A 429 11.80 -23.11 -8.55
CA PRO A 429 11.17 -22.01 -9.29
C PRO A 429 9.68 -22.27 -9.45
N MET A 430 8.92 -22.21 -8.35
CA MET A 430 7.48 -22.42 -8.28
C MET A 430 6.86 -21.53 -7.21
N PHE A 431 5.59 -21.16 -7.36
CA PHE A 431 4.85 -20.36 -6.36
C PHE A 431 4.34 -21.17 -5.15
N VAL A 432 4.55 -22.49 -5.15
CA VAL A 432 4.20 -23.38 -4.04
C VAL A 432 5.49 -23.77 -3.31
N CYS A 433 5.62 -23.32 -2.07
CA CYS A 433 6.72 -23.66 -1.17
C CYS A 433 6.17 -23.73 0.26
N PRO A 434 6.49 -24.76 1.06
CA PRO A 434 7.44 -25.85 0.81
C PRO A 434 6.96 -26.91 -0.18
N ILE A 435 7.88 -27.58 -0.86
CA ILE A 435 7.59 -28.74 -1.73
C ILE A 435 7.91 -30.01 -0.96
N THR A 436 6.96 -30.94 -0.95
CA THR A 436 7.11 -32.20 -0.22
C THR A 436 7.39 -33.37 -1.14
N ASP A 437 6.86 -33.33 -2.37
CA ASP A 437 7.00 -34.40 -3.36
C ASP A 437 7.54 -33.91 -4.72
N LEU A 438 8.23 -34.81 -5.42
CA LEU A 438 8.79 -34.57 -6.75
C LEU A 438 7.70 -34.39 -7.81
N ALA A 439 6.53 -35.00 -7.62
CA ALA A 439 5.38 -34.88 -8.52
C ALA A 439 4.82 -33.45 -8.58
N GLU A 440 5.09 -32.62 -7.56
CA GLU A 440 4.66 -31.23 -7.53
C GLU A 440 5.42 -30.34 -8.53
N ILE A 441 6.58 -30.79 -9.01
CA ILE A 441 7.42 -30.10 -10.00
C ILE A 441 6.91 -30.43 -11.40
N SER A 442 6.05 -29.56 -11.92
CA SER A 442 5.46 -29.70 -13.25
C SER A 442 5.96 -28.63 -14.22
N TYR A 443 5.87 -28.95 -15.51
CA TYR A 443 6.24 -28.05 -16.60
C TYR A 443 5.55 -26.68 -16.51
N GLU A 444 4.22 -26.69 -16.30
CA GLU A 444 3.42 -25.46 -16.25
C GLU A 444 3.77 -24.59 -15.04
N ARG A 445 4.03 -25.19 -13.87
CA ARG A 445 4.40 -24.43 -12.66
C ARG A 445 5.76 -23.76 -12.80
N VAL A 446 6.74 -24.46 -13.37
CA VAL A 446 8.05 -23.89 -13.66
C VAL A 446 7.93 -22.78 -14.71
N ARG A 447 7.16 -22.99 -15.78
CA ARG A 447 6.91 -22.00 -16.82
C ARG A 447 6.26 -20.73 -16.27
N GLU A 448 5.22 -20.88 -15.45
CA GLU A 448 4.49 -19.77 -14.83
C GLU A 448 5.42 -18.93 -13.96
N PHE A 449 6.24 -19.56 -13.12
CA PHE A 449 7.20 -18.87 -12.27
C PHE A 449 8.30 -18.14 -13.04
N LEU A 450 8.91 -18.80 -14.03
CA LEU A 450 10.04 -18.23 -14.77
C LEU A 450 9.66 -17.00 -15.58
N PHE A 451 8.43 -16.94 -16.09
CA PHE A 451 7.93 -15.84 -16.91
C PHE A 451 6.95 -14.92 -16.19
N PHE A 452 6.92 -14.97 -14.86
CA PHE A 452 6.12 -14.04 -14.08
C PHE A 452 6.61 -12.61 -14.27
N TYR A 453 5.72 -11.72 -14.73
CA TYR A 453 6.08 -10.37 -15.18
C TYR A 453 6.70 -9.49 -14.10
N ALA A 454 6.36 -9.73 -12.82
CA ALA A 454 6.86 -8.96 -11.68
C ALA A 454 8.04 -9.65 -10.96
N ARG A 455 8.69 -10.64 -11.59
CA ARG A 455 9.88 -11.28 -11.03
C ARG A 455 11.07 -10.30 -11.09
N PRO A 456 11.81 -10.08 -9.99
CA PRO A 456 12.99 -9.21 -10.01
C PRO A 456 14.02 -9.67 -11.05
N GLY A 457 14.48 -8.74 -11.89
CA GLY A 457 15.55 -9.00 -12.85
C GLY A 457 15.14 -9.74 -14.13
N VAL A 458 13.85 -10.02 -14.36
CA VAL A 458 13.35 -10.41 -15.70
C VAL A 458 12.87 -9.21 -16.53
N GLU A 459 12.66 -8.07 -15.87
CA GLU A 459 12.33 -6.80 -16.53
C GLU A 459 13.36 -6.49 -17.62
N ASN A 460 12.87 -6.30 -18.85
CA ASN A 460 13.67 -6.04 -20.05
C ASN A 460 14.53 -7.19 -20.58
N LYS A 461 14.42 -8.40 -20.03
CA LYS A 461 15.07 -9.59 -20.60
C LYS A 461 14.16 -10.31 -21.56
N THR A 462 14.72 -10.78 -22.67
CA THR A 462 13.98 -11.64 -23.60
C THR A 462 13.71 -13.01 -22.97
N ARG A 463 12.66 -13.70 -23.41
CA ARG A 463 12.35 -15.08 -22.99
C ARG A 463 13.57 -16.00 -23.07
N LYS A 464 14.37 -15.84 -24.13
CA LYS A 464 15.61 -16.59 -24.39
C LYS A 464 16.72 -16.27 -23.39
N GLU A 465 16.87 -15.00 -22.99
CA GLU A 465 17.86 -14.59 -21.98
C GLU A 465 17.51 -15.11 -20.59
N ILE A 466 16.23 -15.07 -20.20
CA ILE A 466 15.75 -15.62 -18.94
C ILE A 466 16.10 -17.12 -18.88
N LEU A 467 15.72 -17.88 -19.90
CA LEU A 467 16.00 -19.32 -19.97
C LEU A 467 17.50 -19.65 -19.99
N LYS A 468 18.32 -18.86 -20.71
CA LYS A 468 19.78 -19.00 -20.68
C LYS A 468 20.37 -18.77 -19.28
N SER A 469 19.84 -17.84 -18.51
CA SER A 469 20.31 -17.61 -17.14
C SER A 469 19.91 -18.74 -16.18
N GLU A 470 18.71 -19.30 -16.37
CA GLU A 470 18.21 -20.41 -15.56
C GLU A 470 18.89 -21.72 -15.91
N ILE A 471 19.15 -22.03 -17.19
CA ILE A 471 19.85 -23.26 -17.56
C ILE A 471 21.27 -23.30 -16.99
N LEU A 472 21.94 -22.15 -16.89
CA LEU A 472 23.25 -22.04 -16.23
C LEU A 472 23.16 -22.24 -14.72
N ARG A 473 22.03 -21.87 -14.09
CA ARG A 473 21.76 -22.05 -12.65
C ARG A 473 21.44 -23.52 -12.32
N TRP A 474 20.69 -24.19 -13.20
CA TRP A 474 20.23 -25.57 -13.02
C TRP A 474 21.05 -26.61 -13.80
N HIS A 475 22.20 -26.21 -14.37
CA HIS A 475 23.10 -27.13 -15.05
C HIS A 475 23.65 -28.16 -14.05
N PRO A 476 23.63 -29.48 -14.35
CA PRO A 476 23.99 -30.51 -13.38
C PRO A 476 25.38 -30.32 -12.77
N ASP A 477 26.37 -29.95 -13.58
CA ASP A 477 27.75 -29.72 -13.12
C ASP A 477 27.87 -28.57 -12.09
N ARG A 478 27.24 -27.42 -12.39
CA ARG A 478 27.26 -26.25 -11.49
C ARG A 478 26.37 -26.47 -10.27
N PHE A 479 25.25 -27.16 -10.45
CA PHE A 479 24.32 -27.47 -9.38
C PHE A 479 24.97 -28.44 -8.37
N ASP A 480 25.59 -29.51 -8.83
CA ASP A 480 26.27 -30.50 -7.99
C ASP A 480 27.41 -29.87 -7.18
N THR A 481 28.25 -29.06 -7.83
CA THR A 481 29.40 -28.42 -7.15
C THR A 481 28.97 -27.36 -6.12
N LEU A 482 27.96 -26.55 -6.44
CA LEU A 482 27.57 -25.42 -5.59
C LEU A 482 26.60 -25.83 -4.47
N ILE A 483 25.67 -26.76 -4.74
CA ILE A 483 24.55 -27.06 -3.85
C ILE A 483 24.80 -28.32 -3.00
N ALA A 484 25.57 -29.31 -3.47
CA ALA A 484 25.72 -30.58 -2.74
C ALA A 484 26.26 -30.41 -1.31
N SER A 485 27.20 -29.47 -1.11
CA SER A 485 27.77 -29.18 0.22
C SER A 485 26.83 -28.42 1.16
N ARG A 486 25.70 -27.92 0.66
CA ARG A 486 24.74 -27.07 1.39
C ARG A 486 23.49 -27.81 1.79
N MET A 487 23.21 -28.95 1.15
CA MET A 487 22.04 -29.77 1.39
C MET A 487 22.32 -30.82 2.46
N ARG A 488 21.28 -31.18 3.22
CA ARG A 488 21.37 -32.34 4.12
C ARG A 488 21.71 -33.58 3.31
N GLN A 489 22.58 -34.43 3.87
CA GLN A 489 23.07 -35.61 3.16
C GLN A 489 21.94 -36.57 2.75
N GLU A 490 20.90 -36.67 3.58
CA GLU A 490 19.68 -37.45 3.33
C GLU A 490 18.78 -36.87 2.23
N ASP A 491 18.72 -35.54 2.12
CA ASP A 491 17.87 -34.82 1.17
C ASP A 491 18.56 -34.57 -0.19
N TRP A 492 19.88 -34.74 -0.26
CA TRP A 492 20.66 -34.47 -1.47
C TRP A 492 20.20 -35.30 -2.69
N PRO A 493 20.03 -36.63 -2.61
CA PRO A 493 19.59 -37.42 -3.76
C PRO A 493 18.24 -36.94 -4.32
N LYS A 494 17.31 -36.60 -3.43
CA LYS A 494 15.98 -36.10 -3.79
C LYS A 494 16.04 -34.71 -4.42
N THR A 495 16.86 -33.82 -3.85
CA THR A 495 17.10 -32.46 -4.37
C THR A 495 17.74 -32.49 -5.76
N LYS A 496 18.71 -33.38 -5.97
CA LYS A 496 19.37 -33.59 -7.27
C LYS A 496 18.38 -34.10 -8.32
N GLN A 497 17.49 -35.03 -7.96
CA GLN A 497 16.44 -35.51 -8.86
C GLN A 497 15.45 -34.40 -9.24
N ALA A 498 15.03 -33.58 -8.27
CA ALA A 498 14.18 -32.41 -8.46
C ALA A 498 14.83 -31.37 -9.37
N ALA A 499 16.11 -31.06 -9.16
CA ALA A 499 16.88 -30.17 -10.02
C ALA A 499 16.94 -30.67 -11.46
N GLY A 500 17.11 -32.00 -11.65
CA GLY A 500 17.04 -32.63 -12.96
C GLY A 500 15.68 -32.47 -13.66
N LEU A 501 14.57 -32.51 -12.91
CA LEU A 501 13.22 -32.24 -13.45
C LEU A 501 13.10 -30.77 -13.90
N VAL A 502 13.55 -29.82 -13.08
CA VAL A 502 13.55 -28.39 -13.41
C VAL A 502 14.41 -28.11 -14.65
N ALA A 503 15.61 -28.67 -14.73
CA ALA A 503 16.50 -28.52 -15.89
C ALA A 503 15.86 -29.06 -17.18
N ARG A 504 15.15 -30.20 -17.12
CA ARG A 504 14.37 -30.72 -18.27
C ARG A 504 13.24 -29.79 -18.67
N CYS A 505 12.51 -29.21 -17.70
CA CYS A 505 11.46 -28.23 -17.98
C CYS A 505 12.03 -26.98 -18.67
N ILE A 506 13.13 -26.42 -18.18
CA ILE A 506 13.82 -25.26 -18.78
C ILE A 506 14.31 -25.59 -20.20
N THR A 507 14.91 -26.76 -20.40
CA THR A 507 15.41 -27.20 -21.72
C THR A 507 14.27 -27.35 -22.72
N ARG A 508 13.12 -27.88 -22.29
CA ARG A 508 11.91 -27.93 -23.12
C ARG A 508 11.39 -26.53 -23.44
N LEU A 509 11.34 -25.61 -22.47
CA LEU A 509 10.95 -24.22 -22.70
C LEU A 509 11.87 -23.49 -23.70
N MET A 510 13.16 -23.86 -23.74
CA MET A 510 14.13 -23.36 -24.72
C MET A 510 13.93 -23.92 -26.13
N ALA A 511 13.32 -25.09 -26.27
CA ALA A 511 13.02 -25.66 -27.58
C ALA A 511 11.73 -25.07 -28.18
N GLU A 512 10.82 -24.55 -27.35
CA GLU A 512 9.55 -23.97 -27.76
C GLU A 512 9.62 -22.49 -28.21
N GLY A 513 10.75 -21.81 -28.02
CA GLY A 513 10.92 -20.39 -28.36
C GLY A 513 12.29 -20.06 -28.88
#